data_AF-A0A841CJN5-F1
#
_entry.id   AF-A0A841CJN5-F1
#
_cell.length_a   1.000
_cell.length_b   1.000
_cell.length_c   1.000
_cell.angle_alpha   90.00
_cell.angle_beta   90.00
_cell.angle_gamma   90.00
#
_symmetry.space_group_name_H-M   'P 1'
#
loop_
_entity.id
_entity.type
_entity.pdbx_description
1 polymer ?
#
loop_
_entity_poly.entity_id
_entity_poly.type
_entity_poly.pdbx_seq_one_letter_code
_entity_poly.pdbx_strand_id
1 'polypeptide(L)' 'MGKAKVKKKCCRSTPRCRRCPVPALLKARQKAIKKAEKAARKARKKAD' A
#
# COMPACT_ATOMS: atom_id res chain seq x y z
N MET A 1 -6.59 -7.05 15.73
CA MET A 1 -6.33 -8.30 14.94
C MET A 1 -5.03 -8.13 14.13
N GLY A 2 -3.90 -8.66 14.60
CA GLY A 2 -2.57 -8.40 14.04
C GLY A 2 -2.35 -8.92 12.60
N LYS A 3 -1.41 -8.27 11.88
CA LYS A 3 -1.07 -8.53 10.45
C LYS A 3 -0.85 -10.01 10.11
N ALA A 4 -0.28 -10.79 11.04
CA ALA A 4 -0.03 -12.23 10.85
C ALA A 4 -1.34 -13.06 10.80
N LYS A 5 -2.33 -12.73 11.65
CA LYS A 5 -3.64 -13.40 11.63
C LYS A 5 -4.44 -13.04 10.37
N VAL A 6 -4.28 -11.83 9.84
CA VAL A 6 -4.91 -11.41 8.59
C VAL A 6 -4.36 -12.19 7.38
N LYS A 7 -3.05 -12.44 7.32
CA LYS A 7 -2.42 -13.24 6.25
C LYS A 7 -2.89 -14.71 6.30
N LYS A 8 -2.96 -15.32 7.48
CA LYS A 8 -3.50 -16.68 7.67
C LYS A 8 -5.01 -16.80 7.34
N LYS A 9 -5.82 -15.75 7.59
CA LYS A 9 -7.27 -15.75 7.30
C LYS A 9 -7.66 -15.31 5.86
N CYS A 10 -6.95 -14.37 5.22
CA CYS A 10 -7.26 -13.90 3.85
C CYS A 10 -6.67 -14.81 2.75
N CYS A 11 -5.62 -15.58 3.04
CA CYS A 11 -4.88 -16.37 2.04
C CYS A 11 -5.01 -17.90 2.23
N ARG A 12 -6.11 -18.41 2.80
CA ARG A 12 -6.36 -19.86 2.91
C ARG A 12 -6.91 -20.39 1.56
N SER A 13 -6.02 -20.94 0.73
CA SER A 13 -6.22 -21.78 -0.49
C SER A 13 -7.08 -21.27 -1.66
N THR A 14 -8.02 -20.34 -1.49
CA THR A 14 -8.62 -19.57 -2.59
C THR A 14 -8.75 -18.12 -2.12
N PRO A 15 -7.87 -17.23 -2.58
CA PRO A 15 -7.90 -15.86 -2.11
C PRO A 15 -9.22 -15.24 -2.53
N ARG A 16 -9.95 -14.64 -1.58
CA ARG A 16 -11.08 -13.74 -1.86
C ARG A 16 -10.53 -12.45 -2.47
N CYS A 17 -9.74 -12.54 -3.55
CA CYS A 17 -8.88 -11.50 -4.14
C CYS A 17 -9.59 -10.17 -4.34
N ARG A 18 -10.88 -10.21 -4.72
CA ARG A 18 -11.70 -9.01 -4.95
C ARG A 18 -12.07 -8.27 -3.65
N ARG A 19 -12.18 -8.97 -2.52
CA ARG A 19 -12.54 -8.41 -1.20
C ARG A 19 -11.38 -8.39 -0.19
N CYS A 20 -10.23 -8.97 -0.52
CA CYS A 20 -9.10 -8.94 0.39
C CYS A 20 -8.65 -7.47 0.58
N PRO A 21 -8.45 -7.02 1.82
CA PRO A 21 -7.99 -5.66 2.10
C PRO A 21 -6.55 -5.43 1.60
N VAL A 22 -5.82 -6.49 1.27
CA VAL A 22 -4.43 -6.42 0.78
C VAL A 22 -4.30 -5.57 -0.49
N PRO A 23 -5.08 -5.76 -1.57
CA PRO A 23 -5.10 -4.85 -2.71
C PRO A 23 -5.35 -3.38 -2.35
N ALA A 24 -6.27 -3.10 -1.43
CA ALA A 24 -6.55 -1.74 -0.96
C ALA A 24 -5.35 -1.16 -0.20
N LEU A 25 -4.73 -1.96 0.68
CA LEU A 25 -3.52 -1.59 1.40
C LEU A 25 -2.32 -1.38 0.46
N LEU A 26 -2.17 -2.18 -0.60
CA LEU A 26 -1.15 -2.00 -1.62
C LEU A 26 -1.36 -0.71 -2.42
N LYS A 27 -2.60 -0.43 -2.85
CA LYS A 27 -2.94 0.85 -3.51
C LYS A 27 -2.67 2.05 -2.61
N ALA A 28 -3.02 1.96 -1.32
CA ALA A 28 -2.74 3.02 -0.35
C ALA A 28 -1.23 3.25 -0.18
N ARG A 29 -0.42 2.18 -0.10
CA ARG A 29 1.05 2.27 -0.08
C ARG A 29 1.61 2.93 -1.33
N GLN A 30 1.18 2.52 -2.52
CA GLN A 30 1.63 3.13 -3.78
C GLN A 30 1.28 4.62 -3.86
N LYS A 31 0.08 5.02 -3.42
CA LYS A 31 -0.30 6.45 -3.33
C LYS A 31 0.59 7.22 -2.36
N ALA A 32 0.96 6.64 -1.22
CA ALA A 32 1.84 7.28 -0.26
C ALA A 32 3.26 7.47 -0.84
N ILE A 33 3.80 6.46 -1.51
CA ILE A 33 5.09 6.54 -2.21
C ILE A 33 5.04 7.65 -3.27
N LYS A 34 4.04 7.64 -4.15
CA LYS A 34 3.90 8.66 -5.21
C LYS A 34 3.74 10.09 -4.66
N LYS A 35 3.06 10.25 -3.52
CA LYS A 35 2.98 11.55 -2.81
C LYS A 35 4.35 11.97 -2.26
N ALA A 36 5.09 11.05 -1.65
CA ALA A 36 6.44 11.30 -1.15
C ALA A 36 7.41 11.67 -2.29
N GLU A 37 7.37 10.96 -3.42
CA GLU A 37 8.17 11.29 -4.60
C GLU A 37 7.82 12.67 -5.17
N LYS A 38 6.53 13.01 -5.25
CA LYS A 38 6.09 14.34 -5.70
C LYS A 38 6.56 15.45 -4.74
N ALA A 39 6.54 15.19 -3.44
CA ALA A 39 7.06 16.11 -2.44
C ALA A 39 8.58 16.28 -2.56
N ALA A 40 9.32 15.18 -2.71
CA ALA A 40 10.77 15.18 -2.91
C ALA A 40 11.17 15.92 -4.20
N ARG A 41 10.45 15.71 -5.31
CA ARG A 41 10.68 16.42 -6.57
C ARG A 41 10.40 17.92 -6.45
N LYS A 42 9.35 18.32 -5.72
CA LYS A 42 9.08 19.74 -5.43
C LYS A 42 10.14 20.36 -4.54
N ALA A 43 10.64 19.64 -3.55
CA ALA A 43 11.72 20.11 -2.69
C ALA A 43 13.01 20.31 -3.49
N ARG A 44 13.36 19.35 -4.37
CA ARG A 44 14.50 19.48 -5.29
C ARG A 44 14.36 20.69 -6.22
N LYS A 45 13.17 20.92 -6.81
CA LYS A 45 12.91 22.07 -7.68
C LYS A 45 12.85 23.43 -6.95
N LYS A 46 12.82 23.43 -5.61
CA LYS A 46 12.93 24.66 -4.80
C LYS A 46 14.35 24.92 -4.31
N ALA A 47 15.22 23.91 -4.39
CA ALA A 47 16.62 23.99 -4.01
C ALA A 47 17.54 24.24 -5.22
N ASP A 48 16.99 24.17 -6.43
CA ASP A 48 17.53 24.68 -7.70
C ASP A 48 16.87 26.04 -7.96
#